data_AF-A0A2T3M401-F1
#
_entry.id   AF-A0A2T3M401-F1
#
_cell.length_a   1.000
_cell.length_b   1.000
_cell.length_c   1.000
_cell.angle_alpha   90.00
_cell.angle_beta   90.00
_cell.angle_gamma   90.00
#
_symmetry.space_group_name_H-M   'P 1'
#
loop_
_entity.id
_entity.type
_entity.pdbx_description
1 polymer ?
#
loop_
_entity_poly.entity_id
_entity_poly.type
_entity_poly.pdbx_seq_one_letter_code
_entity_poly.pdbx_strand_id
1 'polypeptide(L)'
;AGEAEILDVAALQTLIDSVDASLAALASVQTAATDSDASGINITLLTQIRGLTLTSGHILDYRSAIEEEAAIADVAALQALIDSVDASLAAFVSVQLAATGSDASALTDTTFSNIRGLTFNNAHLTDYQGAIAAESDIIDVTALQALIDSVDASIAAFASVQSAATNSDASTISTEMLNAIRGLTSNSDHLSDYQAAIAAELDIVDVRVLQALIDSVDASLAAFASVQAAATNNNGATISIETLTAIRGLI
;
A
#
# COMPACT_ATOMS: atom_id res chain seq x y z
N ALA A 1 25.02 28.62 -10.31
CA ALA A 1 26.02 29.18 -11.25
C ALA A 1 26.76 30.32 -10.54
N GLY A 2 28.09 30.35 -10.61
CA GLY A 2 28.88 31.44 -10.01
C GLY A 2 28.52 32.79 -10.64
N GLU A 3 28.45 33.83 -9.83
CA GLU A 3 28.10 35.17 -10.30
C GLU A 3 29.19 35.69 -11.24
N ALA A 4 28.78 36.21 -12.40
CA ALA A 4 29.72 36.81 -13.34
C ALA A 4 30.42 38.02 -12.69
N GLU A 5 31.70 38.20 -12.99
CA GLU A 5 32.47 39.35 -12.51
C GLU A 5 31.81 40.66 -13.00
N ILE A 6 31.54 41.59 -12.07
CA ILE A 6 30.91 42.87 -12.39
C ILE A 6 31.98 43.81 -12.92
N LEU A 7 32.18 43.78 -14.24
CA LEU A 7 33.25 44.52 -14.92
C LEU A 7 32.85 45.95 -15.31
N ASP A 8 31.54 46.20 -15.48
CA ASP A 8 30.99 47.50 -15.82
C ASP A 8 29.52 47.65 -15.38
N VAL A 9 28.92 48.80 -15.69
CA VAL A 9 27.52 49.11 -15.37
C VAL A 9 26.55 48.20 -16.14
N ALA A 10 26.90 47.72 -17.33
CA ALA A 10 26.05 46.83 -18.10
C ALA A 10 25.99 45.41 -17.49
N ALA A 11 27.12 44.92 -16.99
CA ALA A 11 27.19 43.69 -16.21
C ALA A 11 26.40 43.79 -14.91
N LEU A 12 26.49 44.93 -14.21
CA LEU A 12 25.67 45.20 -13.02
C LEU A 12 24.17 45.22 -13.36
N GLN A 13 23.77 45.89 -14.45
CA GLN A 13 22.37 45.93 -14.87
C GLN A 13 21.84 44.54 -15.21
N THR A 14 22.66 43.71 -15.89
CA THR A 14 22.30 42.32 -16.21
C THR A 14 22.08 41.48 -14.94
N LEU A 15 22.89 41.69 -13.91
CA LEU A 15 22.70 41.02 -12.62
C LEU A 15 21.41 41.48 -11.93
N ILE A 16 21.12 42.79 -11.93
CA ILE A 16 19.88 43.35 -11.37
C ILE A 16 18.67 42.76 -12.09
N ASP A 17 18.66 42.78 -13.42
CA ASP A 17 17.55 42.23 -14.21
C ASP A 17 17.34 40.73 -13.92
N SER A 18 18.42 39.97 -13.73
CA SER A 18 18.36 38.55 -13.33
C SER A 18 17.81 38.35 -11.92
N VAL A 19 18.16 39.21 -10.97
CA VAL A 19 17.65 39.16 -9.60
C VAL A 19 16.17 39.52 -9.57
N ASP A 20 15.77 40.57 -10.28
CA ASP A 20 14.37 41.00 -10.38
C ASP A 20 13.51 39.90 -11.01
N ALA A 21 14.00 39.25 -12.06
CA ALA A 21 13.32 38.10 -12.66
C ALA A 21 13.20 36.93 -11.68
N SER A 22 14.25 36.63 -10.92
CA SER A 22 14.22 35.57 -9.90
C SER A 22 13.22 35.84 -8.78
N LEU A 23 13.13 37.10 -8.32
CA LEU A 23 12.18 37.52 -7.29
C LEU A 23 10.74 37.44 -7.79
N ALA A 24 10.49 37.91 -9.02
CA ALA A 24 9.17 37.82 -9.65
C ALA A 24 8.72 36.36 -9.87
N ALA A 25 9.64 35.49 -10.29
CA ALA A 25 9.36 34.06 -10.46
C ALA A 25 9.04 33.37 -9.12
N LEU A 26 9.81 33.64 -8.06
CA LEU A 26 9.51 33.11 -6.73
C LEU A 26 8.15 33.63 -6.22
N ALA A 27 7.86 34.92 -6.39
CA ALA A 27 6.56 35.48 -6.01
C ALA A 27 5.39 34.79 -6.72
N SER A 28 5.57 34.44 -8.00
CA SER A 28 4.56 33.68 -8.76
C SER A 28 4.32 32.29 -8.18
N VAL A 29 5.39 31.59 -7.74
CA VAL A 29 5.28 30.29 -7.06
C VAL A 29 4.57 30.42 -5.72
N GLN A 30 4.86 31.48 -4.96
CA GLN A 30 4.21 31.75 -3.68
C GLN A 30 2.72 32.03 -3.82
N THR A 31 2.34 32.81 -4.84
CA THR A 31 0.93 33.02 -5.19
C THR A 31 0.28 31.70 -5.60
N ALA A 32 0.91 30.89 -6.44
CA ALA A 32 0.38 29.60 -6.87
C ALA A 32 0.09 28.65 -5.70
N ALA A 33 0.99 28.56 -4.72
CA ALA A 33 0.77 27.77 -3.50
C ALA A 33 -0.41 28.31 -2.69
N THR A 34 -0.41 29.63 -2.42
CA THR A 34 -1.45 30.26 -1.58
C THR A 34 -2.86 30.20 -2.20
N ASP A 35 -2.93 30.28 -3.53
CA ASP A 35 -4.18 30.20 -4.29
C ASP A 35 -4.57 28.75 -4.64
N SER A 36 -3.71 27.77 -4.33
CA SER A 36 -3.83 26.37 -4.77
C SER A 36 -4.04 26.24 -6.28
N ASP A 37 -3.34 27.06 -7.07
CA ASP A 37 -3.39 27.08 -8.53
C ASP A 37 -1.97 27.31 -9.10
N ALA A 38 -1.30 26.23 -9.49
CA ALA A 38 0.00 26.27 -10.14
C ALA A 38 -0.11 26.23 -11.67
N SER A 39 -1.27 26.58 -12.24
CA SER A 39 -1.50 26.50 -13.68
C SER A 39 -0.53 27.36 -14.51
N GLY A 40 -0.10 28.49 -13.94
CA GLY A 40 0.89 29.40 -14.53
C GLY A 40 2.36 28.96 -14.35
N ILE A 41 2.63 28.00 -13.47
CA ILE A 41 3.99 27.52 -13.21
C ILE A 41 4.45 26.62 -14.35
N ASN A 42 5.64 26.92 -14.88
CA ASN A 42 6.26 26.20 -15.98
C ASN A 42 7.79 26.22 -15.83
N ILE A 43 8.49 25.42 -16.64
CA ILE A 43 9.94 25.27 -16.54
C ILE A 43 10.69 26.57 -16.79
N THR A 44 10.21 27.43 -17.69
CA THR A 44 10.83 28.74 -17.97
C THR A 44 10.77 29.65 -16.74
N LEU A 45 9.65 29.64 -16.02
CA LEU A 45 9.50 30.40 -14.79
C LEU A 45 10.41 29.85 -13.68
N LEU A 46 10.41 28.54 -13.44
CA LEU A 46 11.23 27.96 -12.36
C LEU A 46 12.73 28.13 -12.62
N THR A 47 13.18 28.07 -13.87
CA THR A 47 14.60 28.28 -14.22
C THR A 47 15.09 29.72 -14.05
N GLN A 48 14.18 30.70 -13.91
CA GLN A 48 14.54 32.07 -13.55
C GLN A 48 14.90 32.20 -12.07
N ILE A 49 14.44 31.28 -11.21
CA ILE A 49 14.70 31.31 -9.77
C ILE A 49 16.16 30.91 -9.53
N ARG A 50 16.97 31.88 -9.09
CA ARG A 50 18.39 31.67 -8.79
C ARG A 50 18.55 30.70 -7.63
N GLY A 51 19.47 29.74 -7.80
CA GLY A 51 19.77 28.72 -6.78
C GLY A 51 18.86 27.50 -6.83
N LEU A 52 17.81 27.52 -7.67
CA LEU A 52 16.95 26.37 -7.87
C LEU A 52 17.58 25.36 -8.83
N THR A 53 17.51 24.09 -8.47
CA THR A 53 17.94 22.95 -9.28
C THR A 53 16.72 22.09 -9.59
N LEU A 54 16.58 21.70 -10.85
CA LEU A 54 15.40 20.99 -11.36
C LEU A 54 15.84 19.73 -12.09
N THR A 55 15.16 18.63 -11.83
CA THR A 55 15.17 17.48 -12.75
C THR A 55 14.21 17.78 -13.91
N SER A 56 14.73 17.80 -15.14
CA SER A 56 13.93 18.10 -16.32
C SER A 56 12.94 16.96 -16.58
N GLY A 57 11.64 17.25 -16.58
CA GLY A 57 10.58 16.29 -16.93
C GLY A 57 9.39 16.27 -15.96
N HIS A 58 9.60 16.65 -14.70
CA HIS A 58 8.59 16.49 -13.64
C HIS A 58 7.77 17.77 -13.35
N ILE A 59 7.61 18.65 -14.36
CA ILE A 59 6.97 19.95 -14.13
C ILE A 59 5.50 19.83 -13.70
N LEU A 60 4.80 18.79 -14.15
CA LEU A 60 3.42 18.54 -13.74
C LEU A 60 3.38 18.11 -12.27
N ASP A 61 4.30 17.24 -11.86
CA ASP A 61 4.42 16.77 -10.48
C ASP A 61 4.80 17.92 -9.52
N TYR A 62 5.74 18.78 -9.92
CA TYR A 62 6.08 19.96 -9.14
C TYR A 62 4.88 20.91 -8.98
N ARG A 63 4.06 21.08 -10.03
CA ARG A 63 2.86 21.94 -9.97
C ARG A 63 1.85 21.39 -8.99
N SER A 64 1.51 20.10 -9.09
CA SER A 64 0.60 19.46 -8.16
C SER A 64 1.10 19.57 -6.72
N ALA A 65 2.41 19.35 -6.50
CA ALA A 65 2.99 19.51 -5.17
C ALA A 65 2.94 20.96 -4.66
N ILE A 66 3.14 21.96 -5.52
CA ILE A 66 3.00 23.38 -5.17
C ILE A 66 1.55 23.72 -4.79
N GLU A 67 0.56 23.18 -5.50
CA GLU A 67 -0.88 23.40 -5.22
C GLU A 67 -1.30 22.85 -3.84
N GLU A 68 -0.62 21.80 -3.37
CA GLU A 68 -0.83 21.19 -2.05
C GLU A 68 -0.21 21.99 -0.90
N GLU A 69 0.80 22.83 -1.18
CA GLU A 69 1.46 23.62 -0.15
C GLU A 69 0.63 24.84 0.25
N ALA A 70 0.45 25.04 1.55
CA ALA A 70 -0.24 26.23 2.06
C ALA A 70 0.58 27.52 1.84
N ALA A 71 1.91 27.40 1.82
CA ALA A 71 2.83 28.50 1.56
C ALA A 71 4.24 27.98 1.23
N ILE A 72 4.98 28.71 0.41
CA ILE A 72 6.38 28.45 0.11
C ILE A 72 7.20 29.67 0.56
N ALA A 73 7.91 29.55 1.68
CA ALA A 73 8.51 30.73 2.33
C ALA A 73 9.61 31.39 1.49
N ASP A 74 10.46 30.58 0.85
CA ASP A 74 11.64 31.03 0.13
C ASP A 74 12.10 29.98 -0.91
N VAL A 75 13.23 30.25 -1.56
CA VAL A 75 13.84 29.34 -2.54
C VAL A 75 14.29 28.02 -1.91
N ALA A 76 14.70 28.01 -0.64
CA ALA A 76 15.15 26.78 0.02
C ALA A 76 13.96 25.86 0.32
N ALA A 77 12.83 26.42 0.75
CA ALA A 77 11.57 25.68 0.90
C ALA A 77 11.09 25.12 -0.45
N LEU A 78 11.15 25.91 -1.53
CA LEU A 78 10.83 25.45 -2.88
C LEU A 78 11.76 24.33 -3.34
N GLN A 79 13.07 24.45 -3.08
CA GLN A 79 14.04 23.40 -3.43
C GLN A 79 13.75 22.11 -2.67
N ALA A 80 13.45 22.18 -1.38
CA ALA A 80 13.11 21.01 -0.58
C ALA A 80 11.84 20.31 -1.10
N LEU A 81 10.83 21.07 -1.55
CA LEU A 81 9.64 20.53 -2.18
C LEU A 81 9.99 19.78 -3.48
N ILE A 82 10.79 20.38 -4.35
CA ILE A 82 11.24 19.76 -5.61
C ILE A 82 12.02 18.49 -5.33
N ASP A 83 12.98 18.52 -4.40
CA ASP A 83 13.78 17.36 -4.03
C ASP A 83 12.89 16.24 -3.45
N SER A 84 11.86 16.59 -2.67
CA SER A 84 10.87 15.65 -2.15
C SER A 84 10.03 15.02 -3.26
N VAL A 85 9.61 15.79 -4.26
CA VAL A 85 8.87 15.26 -5.43
C VAL A 85 9.75 14.30 -6.22
N ASP A 86 10.99 14.68 -6.51
CA ASP A 86 11.94 13.83 -7.23
C ASP A 86 12.22 12.52 -6.49
N ALA A 87 12.44 12.60 -5.17
CA ALA A 87 12.62 11.41 -4.33
C ALA A 87 11.37 10.51 -4.32
N SER A 88 10.17 11.10 -4.26
CA SER A 88 8.90 10.38 -4.31
C SER A 88 8.71 9.64 -5.63
N LEU A 89 8.98 10.29 -6.76
CA LEU A 89 8.87 9.68 -8.08
C LEU A 89 9.86 8.51 -8.23
N ALA A 90 11.12 8.72 -7.83
CA ALA A 90 12.14 7.66 -7.89
C ALA A 90 11.82 6.47 -6.97
N ALA A 91 11.29 6.75 -5.77
CA ALA A 91 10.87 5.72 -4.84
C ALA A 91 9.67 4.92 -5.38
N PHE A 92 8.67 5.60 -5.96
CA PHE A 92 7.53 4.92 -6.55
C PHE A 92 7.91 4.06 -7.77
N VAL A 93 8.81 4.55 -8.63
CA VAL A 93 9.39 3.73 -9.72
C VAL A 93 10.07 2.47 -9.17
N SER A 94 10.76 2.57 -8.04
CA SER A 94 11.37 1.39 -7.40
C SER A 94 10.33 0.36 -6.96
N VAL A 95 9.18 0.82 -6.45
CA VAL A 95 8.04 -0.06 -6.11
C VAL A 95 7.45 -0.73 -7.35
N GLN A 96 7.26 0.01 -8.43
CA GLN A 96 6.75 -0.54 -9.69
C GLN A 96 7.68 -1.61 -10.28
N LEU A 97 9.00 -1.37 -10.23
CA LEU A 97 10.01 -2.34 -10.64
C LEU A 97 10.00 -3.59 -9.74
N ALA A 98 9.81 -3.42 -8.43
CA ALA A 98 9.70 -4.53 -7.50
C ALA A 98 8.49 -5.43 -7.79
N ALA A 99 7.32 -4.84 -8.08
CA ALA A 99 6.12 -5.58 -8.44
C ALA A 99 6.31 -6.34 -9.76
N THR A 100 6.65 -5.63 -10.84
CA THR A 100 6.83 -6.22 -12.17
C THR A 100 7.99 -7.22 -12.24
N GLY A 101 9.01 -7.07 -11.39
CA GLY A 101 10.13 -8.00 -11.24
C GLY A 101 9.87 -9.16 -10.28
N SER A 102 8.73 -9.15 -9.57
CA SER A 102 8.39 -10.10 -8.51
C SER A 102 9.46 -10.22 -7.41
N ASP A 103 10.15 -9.12 -7.11
CA ASP A 103 11.18 -9.05 -6.07
C ASP A 103 11.20 -7.66 -5.44
N ALA A 104 10.65 -7.57 -4.23
CA ALA A 104 10.62 -6.35 -3.43
C ALA A 104 11.67 -6.31 -2.31
N SER A 105 12.62 -7.24 -2.29
CA SER A 105 13.60 -7.37 -1.19
C SER A 105 14.51 -6.14 -1.04
N ALA A 106 14.67 -5.35 -2.10
CA ALA A 106 15.45 -4.12 -2.10
C ALA A 106 14.69 -2.89 -1.58
N LEU A 107 13.36 -2.97 -1.42
CA LEU A 107 12.57 -1.86 -0.90
C LEU A 107 12.85 -1.69 0.60
N THR A 108 13.00 -0.44 1.04
CA THR A 108 13.34 -0.11 2.44
C THR A 108 12.30 0.82 3.03
N ASP A 109 12.34 1.02 4.35
CA ASP A 109 11.57 2.05 5.04
C ASP A 109 11.78 3.43 4.41
N THR A 110 13.02 3.72 3.98
CA THR A 110 13.38 4.96 3.27
C THR A 110 12.68 5.06 1.91
N THR A 111 12.53 3.95 1.18
CA THR A 111 11.78 3.93 -0.07
C THR A 111 10.33 4.33 0.17
N PHE A 112 9.67 3.73 1.17
CA PHE A 112 8.27 4.02 1.47
C PHE A 112 8.10 5.45 2.02
N SER A 113 8.98 5.91 2.91
CA SER A 113 8.90 7.25 3.49
C SER A 113 9.13 8.38 2.49
N ASN A 114 9.83 8.10 1.39
CA ASN A 114 10.05 9.09 0.33
C ASN A 114 8.81 9.29 -0.55
N ILE A 115 7.90 8.31 -0.61
CA ILE A 115 6.68 8.42 -1.42
C ILE A 115 5.70 9.37 -0.72
N ARG A 116 5.47 10.54 -1.33
CA ARG A 116 4.54 11.55 -0.80
C ARG A 116 3.13 10.96 -0.71
N GLY A 117 2.44 11.25 0.39
CA GLY A 117 1.07 10.80 0.64
C GLY A 117 0.94 9.35 1.09
N LEU A 118 2.02 8.56 1.11
CA LEU A 118 1.99 7.17 1.56
C LEU A 118 2.04 7.08 3.09
N THR A 119 1.15 6.27 3.66
CA THR A 119 1.14 5.93 5.09
C THR A 119 1.39 4.44 5.24
N PHE A 120 2.34 4.07 6.11
CA PHE A 120 2.72 2.67 6.32
C PHE A 120 3.24 2.44 7.74
N ASN A 121 3.18 1.20 8.21
CA ASN A 121 3.79 0.79 9.46
C ASN A 121 5.11 0.04 9.20
N ASN A 122 6.23 0.60 9.65
CA ASN A 122 7.55 0.00 9.46
C ASN A 122 7.67 -1.42 10.05
N ALA A 123 6.87 -1.77 11.06
CA ALA A 123 6.86 -3.11 11.63
C ALA A 123 6.39 -4.19 10.62
N HIS A 124 5.64 -3.80 9.58
CA HIS A 124 5.05 -4.69 8.57
C HIS A 124 5.80 -4.62 7.23
N LEU A 125 7.00 -4.02 7.19
CA LEU A 125 7.75 -3.82 5.95
C LEU A 125 7.94 -5.11 5.15
N THR A 126 8.28 -6.21 5.81
CA THR A 126 8.46 -7.52 5.14
C THR A 126 7.16 -8.05 4.55
N ASP A 127 6.03 -7.82 5.20
CA ASP A 127 4.71 -8.20 4.68
C ASP A 127 4.35 -7.37 3.45
N TYR A 128 4.63 -6.05 3.47
CA TYR A 128 4.45 -5.20 2.29
C TYR A 128 5.35 -5.63 1.13
N GLN A 129 6.61 -5.97 1.39
CA GLN A 129 7.52 -6.50 0.36
C GLN A 129 6.94 -7.78 -0.27
N GLY A 130 6.48 -8.72 0.54
CA GLY A 130 5.87 -9.96 0.06
C GLY A 130 4.62 -9.70 -0.80
N ALA A 131 3.77 -8.76 -0.37
CA ALA A 131 2.57 -8.38 -1.09
C ALA A 131 2.89 -7.69 -2.43
N ILE A 132 3.82 -6.72 -2.44
CA ILE A 132 4.26 -6.02 -3.65
C ILE A 132 4.86 -7.00 -4.66
N ALA A 133 5.73 -7.92 -4.22
CA ALA A 133 6.34 -8.92 -5.10
C ALA A 133 5.32 -9.91 -5.71
N ALA A 134 4.13 -10.03 -5.11
CA ALA A 134 3.03 -10.85 -5.64
C ALA A 134 2.14 -10.10 -6.63
N GLU A 135 2.20 -8.77 -6.67
CA GLU A 135 1.44 -7.96 -7.63
C GLU A 135 2.14 -7.97 -9.00
N SER A 136 1.35 -7.99 -10.08
CA SER A 136 1.90 -7.90 -11.44
C SER A 136 2.23 -6.47 -11.86
N ASP A 137 1.56 -5.48 -11.24
CA ASP A 137 1.72 -4.05 -11.50
C ASP A 137 1.13 -3.23 -10.34
N ILE A 138 1.66 -2.01 -10.12
CA ILE A 138 1.14 -1.03 -9.17
C ILE A 138 1.09 0.31 -9.90
N ILE A 139 -0.11 0.68 -10.37
CA ILE A 139 -0.29 1.75 -11.35
C ILE A 139 -0.02 3.16 -10.81
N ASP A 140 -0.32 3.39 -9.52
CA ASP A 140 -0.18 4.68 -8.87
C ASP A 140 -0.03 4.51 -7.33
N VAL A 141 0.22 5.62 -6.64
CA VAL A 141 0.39 5.64 -5.18
C VAL A 141 -0.91 5.25 -4.45
N THR A 142 -2.08 5.46 -5.05
CA THR A 142 -3.37 5.06 -4.45
C THR A 142 -3.52 3.54 -4.43
N ALA A 143 -3.14 2.87 -5.53
CA ALA A 143 -3.09 1.42 -5.60
C ALA A 143 -2.08 0.84 -4.59
N LEU A 144 -0.91 1.48 -4.45
CA LEU A 144 0.06 1.09 -3.42
C LEU A 144 -0.51 1.25 -1.99
N GLN A 145 -1.18 2.37 -1.70
CA GLN A 145 -1.79 2.58 -0.39
C GLN A 145 -2.87 1.53 -0.09
N ALA A 146 -3.73 1.22 -1.07
CA ALA A 146 -4.76 0.20 -0.91
C ALA A 146 -4.16 -1.20 -0.65
N LEU A 147 -3.03 -1.52 -1.28
CA LEU A 147 -2.29 -2.76 -1.00
C LEU A 147 -1.75 -2.79 0.43
N ILE A 148 -1.13 -1.70 0.88
CA ILE A 148 -0.61 -1.56 2.26
C ILE A 148 -1.75 -1.72 3.27
N ASP A 149 -2.85 -1.01 3.08
CA ASP A 149 -4.03 -1.09 3.94
C ASP A 149 -4.61 -2.52 3.98
N SER A 150 -4.63 -3.22 2.83
CA SER A 150 -5.03 -4.62 2.74
C SER A 150 -4.11 -5.55 3.52
N VAL A 151 -2.79 -5.33 3.48
CA VAL A 151 -1.82 -6.11 4.26
C VAL A 151 -2.03 -5.86 5.76
N ASP A 152 -2.18 -4.62 6.18
CA ASP A 152 -2.43 -4.27 7.59
C ASP A 152 -3.73 -4.91 8.10
N ALA A 153 -4.80 -4.84 7.32
CA ALA A 153 -6.07 -5.47 7.63
C ALA A 153 -5.93 -7.01 7.73
N SER A 154 -5.17 -7.62 6.82
CA SER A 154 -4.88 -9.07 6.83
C SER A 154 -4.14 -9.50 8.09
N ILE A 155 -3.10 -8.75 8.49
CA ILE A 155 -2.32 -9.03 9.70
C ILE A 155 -3.22 -8.92 10.94
N ALA A 156 -4.01 -7.84 11.06
CA ALA A 156 -4.91 -7.64 12.19
C ALA A 156 -6.03 -8.70 12.27
N ALA A 157 -6.58 -9.09 11.12
CA ALA A 157 -7.59 -10.14 11.03
C ALA A 157 -7.01 -11.50 11.45
N PHE A 158 -5.81 -11.85 10.95
CA PHE A 158 -5.17 -13.10 11.32
C PHE A 158 -4.80 -13.14 12.81
N ALA A 159 -4.28 -12.06 13.37
CA ALA A 159 -4.03 -11.95 14.82
C ALA A 159 -5.31 -12.15 15.66
N SER A 160 -6.45 -11.67 15.16
CA SER A 160 -7.76 -11.88 15.81
C SER A 160 -8.16 -13.37 15.80
N VAL A 161 -7.91 -14.08 14.70
CA VAL A 161 -8.13 -15.53 14.60
C VAL A 161 -7.22 -16.31 15.56
N GLN A 162 -5.94 -15.94 15.66
CA GLN A 162 -5.00 -16.56 16.60
C GLN A 162 -5.45 -16.36 18.06
N SER A 163 -5.91 -15.16 18.38
CA SER A 163 -6.48 -14.84 19.69
C SER A 163 -7.74 -15.65 19.98
N ALA A 164 -8.62 -15.81 18.99
CA ALA A 164 -9.84 -16.61 19.12
C ALA A 164 -9.54 -18.09 19.43
N ALA A 165 -8.56 -18.68 18.73
CA ALA A 165 -8.12 -20.05 19.02
C ALA A 165 -7.54 -20.17 20.44
N THR A 166 -6.59 -19.30 20.79
CA THR A 166 -5.91 -19.31 22.10
C THR A 166 -6.87 -19.14 23.27
N ASN A 167 -7.91 -18.31 23.11
CA ASN A 167 -8.92 -18.07 24.15
C ASN A 167 -10.10 -19.06 24.09
N SER A 168 -10.09 -19.99 23.12
CA SER A 168 -11.20 -20.89 22.84
C SER A 168 -12.54 -20.16 22.66
N ASP A 169 -12.51 -18.98 22.03
CA ASP A 169 -13.67 -18.14 21.76
C ASP A 169 -13.51 -17.42 20.42
N ALA A 170 -14.19 -17.93 19.40
CA ALA A 170 -14.23 -17.35 18.06
C ALA A 170 -15.54 -16.60 17.76
N SER A 171 -16.35 -16.27 18.78
CA SER A 171 -17.65 -15.63 18.60
C SER A 171 -17.59 -14.26 17.90
N THR A 172 -16.43 -13.61 17.94
CA THR A 172 -16.17 -12.30 17.31
C THR A 172 -15.63 -12.41 15.88
N ILE A 173 -15.26 -13.60 15.41
CA ILE A 173 -14.77 -13.81 14.05
C ILE A 173 -15.94 -13.64 13.08
N SER A 174 -15.78 -12.75 12.10
CA SER A 174 -16.80 -12.48 11.07
C SER A 174 -16.32 -12.91 9.69
N THR A 175 -17.25 -13.01 8.74
CA THR A 175 -16.95 -13.25 7.32
C THR A 175 -16.04 -12.16 6.76
N GLU A 176 -16.28 -10.89 7.11
CA GLU A 176 -15.43 -9.77 6.68
C GLU A 176 -14.00 -9.92 7.20
N MET A 177 -13.84 -10.38 8.45
CA MET A 177 -12.51 -10.62 9.02
C MET A 177 -11.78 -11.76 8.29
N LEU A 178 -12.45 -12.88 8.03
CA LEU A 178 -11.84 -13.99 7.28
C LEU A 178 -11.48 -13.57 5.85
N ASN A 179 -12.35 -12.80 5.18
CA ASN A 179 -12.09 -12.30 3.83
C ASN A 179 -10.97 -11.26 3.76
N ALA A 180 -10.66 -10.58 4.86
CA ALA A 180 -9.54 -9.65 4.93
C ALA A 180 -8.18 -10.37 4.96
N ILE A 181 -8.14 -11.64 5.36
CA ILE A 181 -6.90 -12.42 5.45
C ILE A 181 -6.45 -12.79 4.02
N ARG A 182 -5.37 -12.17 3.56
CA ARG A 182 -4.80 -12.43 2.23
C ARG A 182 -4.39 -13.91 2.11
N GLY A 183 -4.77 -14.52 0.99
CA GLY A 183 -4.49 -15.93 0.70
C GLY A 183 -5.44 -16.92 1.38
N LEU A 184 -6.38 -16.46 2.19
CA LEU A 184 -7.43 -17.31 2.77
C LEU A 184 -8.64 -17.38 1.82
N THR A 185 -9.16 -18.58 1.62
CA THR A 185 -10.42 -18.84 0.92
C THR A 185 -11.40 -19.43 1.92
N SER A 186 -12.57 -18.82 2.07
CA SER A 186 -13.61 -19.25 3.00
C SER A 186 -14.99 -19.17 2.35
N ASN A 187 -15.93 -19.99 2.83
CA ASN A 187 -17.34 -19.88 2.48
C ASN A 187 -18.12 -19.19 3.60
N SER A 188 -18.76 -18.06 3.29
CA SER A 188 -19.56 -17.30 4.26
C SER A 188 -20.69 -18.11 4.90
N ASP A 189 -21.23 -19.10 4.18
CA ASP A 189 -22.33 -19.94 4.67
C ASP A 189 -21.89 -20.87 5.80
N HIS A 190 -20.58 -21.10 5.94
CA HIS A 190 -20.00 -22.02 6.92
C HIS A 190 -19.37 -21.29 8.12
N LEU A 191 -19.61 -19.97 8.27
CA LEU A 191 -18.97 -19.15 9.31
C LEU A 191 -19.12 -19.74 10.71
N SER A 192 -20.32 -20.21 11.09
CA SER A 192 -20.54 -20.79 12.43
C SER A 192 -19.72 -22.05 12.68
N ASP A 193 -19.53 -22.86 11.64
CA ASP A 193 -18.72 -24.08 11.72
C ASP A 193 -17.23 -23.74 11.79
N TYR A 194 -16.77 -22.72 11.05
CA TYR A 194 -15.42 -22.20 11.19
C TYR A 194 -15.15 -21.63 12.59
N GLN A 195 -16.08 -20.86 13.15
CA GLN A 195 -15.96 -20.35 14.52
C GLN A 195 -15.81 -21.49 15.53
N ALA A 196 -16.67 -22.51 15.44
CA ALA A 196 -16.58 -23.68 16.32
C ALA A 196 -15.24 -24.43 16.17
N ALA A 197 -14.76 -24.57 14.94
CA ALA A 197 -13.49 -25.23 14.66
C ALA A 197 -12.29 -24.41 15.19
N ILE A 198 -12.26 -23.10 14.93
CA ILE A 198 -11.20 -22.19 15.41
C ILE A 198 -11.15 -22.20 16.95
N ALA A 199 -12.30 -22.11 17.62
CA ALA A 199 -12.36 -22.13 19.09
C ALA A 199 -11.91 -23.48 19.71
N ALA A 200 -11.91 -24.56 18.91
CA ALA A 200 -11.42 -25.86 19.35
C ALA A 200 -9.91 -26.05 19.12
N GLU A 201 -9.27 -25.19 18.33
CA GLU A 201 -7.82 -25.23 18.13
C GLU A 201 -7.07 -24.58 19.30
N LEU A 202 -5.89 -25.10 19.62
CA LEU A 202 -5.03 -24.52 20.66
C LEU A 202 -4.13 -23.41 20.13
N ASP A 203 -3.77 -23.48 18.84
CA ASP A 203 -2.91 -22.52 18.15
C ASP A 203 -3.14 -22.62 16.63
N ILE A 204 -2.99 -21.48 15.94
CA ILE A 204 -3.05 -21.36 14.48
C ILE A 204 -1.83 -20.55 14.05
N VAL A 205 -0.74 -21.25 13.79
CA VAL A 205 0.58 -20.62 13.60
C VAL A 205 0.69 -19.76 12.34
N ASP A 206 0.03 -20.15 11.25
CA ASP A 206 0.10 -19.46 9.96
C ASP A 206 -1.24 -19.56 9.19
N VAL A 207 -1.37 -18.75 8.14
CA VAL A 207 -2.58 -18.72 7.29
C VAL A 207 -2.82 -20.05 6.58
N ARG A 208 -1.77 -20.84 6.30
CA ARG A 208 -1.92 -22.17 5.68
C ARG A 208 -2.54 -23.17 6.64
N VAL A 209 -2.19 -23.11 7.93
CA VAL A 209 -2.85 -23.92 8.98
C VAL A 209 -4.31 -23.51 9.13
N LEU A 210 -4.61 -22.20 9.09
CA LEU A 210 -5.99 -21.73 9.06
C LEU A 210 -6.74 -22.23 7.82
N GLN A 211 -6.13 -22.18 6.64
CA GLN A 211 -6.75 -22.69 5.41
C GLN A 211 -7.06 -24.18 5.51
N ALA A 212 -6.12 -25.00 6.00
CA ALA A 212 -6.33 -26.43 6.16
C ALA A 212 -7.46 -26.74 7.17
N LEU A 213 -7.60 -25.93 8.21
CA LEU A 213 -8.72 -26.02 9.14
C LEU A 213 -10.05 -25.76 8.43
N ILE A 214 -10.14 -24.65 7.69
CA ILE A 214 -11.34 -24.28 6.91
C ILE A 214 -11.70 -25.38 5.89
N ASP A 215 -10.73 -25.85 5.11
CA ASP A 215 -10.91 -26.92 4.12
C ASP A 215 -11.44 -28.21 4.77
N SER A 216 -10.95 -28.53 5.98
CA SER A 216 -11.41 -29.70 6.72
C SER A 216 -12.84 -29.56 7.23
N VAL A 217 -13.27 -28.34 7.58
CA VAL A 217 -14.66 -28.05 7.96
C VAL A 217 -15.57 -28.20 6.75
N ASP A 218 -15.18 -27.63 5.61
CA ASP A 218 -15.93 -27.74 4.36
C ASP A 218 -16.10 -29.20 3.92
N ALA A 219 -15.02 -29.98 3.97
CA ALA A 219 -15.05 -31.41 3.68
C ALA A 219 -15.97 -32.17 4.65
N SER A 220 -15.92 -31.84 5.94
CA SER A 220 -16.78 -32.44 6.97
C SER A 220 -18.26 -32.15 6.72
N LEU A 221 -18.61 -30.91 6.39
CA LEU A 221 -19.98 -30.52 6.07
C LEU A 221 -20.50 -31.23 4.81
N ALA A 222 -19.69 -31.29 3.75
CA ALA A 222 -20.05 -31.99 2.52
C ALA A 222 -20.21 -33.51 2.74
N ALA A 223 -19.34 -34.12 3.53
CA ALA A 223 -19.43 -35.52 3.89
C ALA A 223 -20.69 -35.82 4.72
N PHE A 224 -21.00 -34.97 5.70
CA PHE A 224 -22.20 -35.10 6.51
C PHE A 224 -23.48 -34.95 5.67
N ALA A 225 -23.52 -34.00 4.73
CA ALA A 225 -24.62 -33.87 3.78
C ALA A 225 -24.79 -35.14 2.90
N SER A 226 -23.68 -35.74 2.47
CA SER A 226 -23.69 -37.01 1.70
C SER A 226 -24.28 -38.16 2.52
N VAL A 227 -23.90 -38.27 3.79
CA VAL A 227 -24.45 -39.27 4.73
C VAL A 227 -25.95 -39.05 4.93
N GLN A 228 -26.40 -37.81 5.12
CA GLN A 228 -27.83 -37.49 5.27
C GLN A 228 -28.62 -37.85 4.00
N ALA A 229 -28.07 -37.58 2.82
CA ALA A 229 -28.71 -37.94 1.55
C ALA A 229 -28.80 -39.46 1.37
N ALA A 230 -27.74 -40.21 1.69
CA ALA A 230 -27.74 -41.66 1.65
C ALA A 230 -28.78 -42.26 2.61
N ALA A 231 -28.86 -41.74 3.83
CA ALA A 231 -29.86 -42.15 4.81
C ALA A 231 -31.29 -41.86 4.32
N THR A 232 -31.55 -40.66 3.80
CA THR A 232 -32.86 -40.25 3.26
C THR A 232 -33.31 -41.15 2.12
N ASN A 233 -32.38 -41.54 1.24
CA ASN A 233 -32.67 -42.39 0.09
C ASN A 233 -32.59 -43.89 0.40
N ASN A 234 -32.28 -44.27 1.65
CA ASN A 234 -31.97 -45.65 2.05
C ASN A 234 -30.93 -46.32 1.14
N ASN A 235 -29.94 -45.56 0.67
CA ASN A 235 -28.93 -46.03 -0.27
C ASN A 235 -27.53 -45.56 0.17
N GLY A 236 -26.79 -46.46 0.84
CA GLY A 236 -25.42 -46.22 1.29
C GLY A 236 -24.34 -46.47 0.24
N ALA A 237 -24.69 -46.78 -1.02
CA ALA A 237 -23.70 -47.16 -2.03
C ALA A 237 -22.64 -46.09 -2.33
N THR A 238 -22.95 -44.82 -2.02
CA THR A 238 -22.03 -43.68 -2.19
C THR A 238 -21.24 -43.33 -0.93
N ILE A 239 -21.47 -44.01 0.20
CA ILE A 239 -20.75 -43.75 1.46
C ILE A 239 -19.50 -44.61 1.51
N SER A 240 -18.35 -43.96 1.48
CA SER A 240 -17.04 -44.61 1.59
C SER A 240 -16.40 -44.35 2.95
N ILE A 241 -15.28 -45.03 3.22
CA ILE A 241 -14.44 -44.72 4.38
C ILE A 241 -13.96 -43.27 4.32
N GLU A 242 -13.58 -42.80 3.12
CA GLU A 242 -13.15 -41.42 2.90
C GLU A 242 -14.23 -40.41 3.32
N THR A 243 -15.49 -40.66 2.96
CA THR A 243 -16.64 -39.86 3.42
C THR A 243 -16.71 -39.81 4.94
N LEU A 244 -16.59 -40.95 5.61
CA LEU A 244 -16.70 -41.01 7.08
C LEU A 244 -15.49 -40.36 7.77
N THR A 245 -14.28 -40.53 7.23
CA THR A 245 -13.05 -39.94 7.79
C THR A 245 -12.97 -38.42 7.60
N ALA A 246 -13.70 -37.87 6.63
CA ALA A 246 -13.78 -36.43 6.43
C ALA A 246 -14.66 -35.73 7.49
N ILE A 247 -15.56 -36.46 8.17
CA ILE A 247 -16.43 -35.88 9.20
C ILE A 247 -15.62 -35.65 10.47
N ARG A 248 -15.43 -34.38 10.84
CA ARG A 248 -14.74 -33.99 12.06
C ARG A 248 -15.45 -34.57 13.29
N GLY A 249 -14.68 -35.19 14.18
CA GLY A 249 -15.16 -35.72 15.47
C GLY A 249 -15.91 -37.06 15.41
N LEU A 250 -15.99 -37.72 14.24
CA LEU A 250 -16.69 -39.01 14.10
C LEU A 250 -15.82 -40.23 14.48
N ILE A 251 -14.49 -40.11 14.40
CA ILE A 251 -13.53 -41.21 14.60
C ILE A 251 -12.33 -40.74 15.42
#